data_AF-A0A0F6SFJ4-F1
#
_entry.id   AF-A0A0F6SFJ4-F1
#
_cell.length_a   1.000
_cell.length_b   1.000
_cell.length_c   1.000
_cell.angle_alpha   90.00
_cell.angle_beta   90.00
_cell.angle_gamma   90.00
#
_symmetry.space_group_name_H-M   'P 1'
#
loop_
_entity.id
_entity.type
_entity.pdbx_description
1 polymer ?
#
loop_
_entity_poly.entity_id
_entity_poly.type
_entity_poly.pdbx_seq_one_letter_code
_entity_poly.pdbx_strand_id
1 'polypeptide(L)'
;MSEWIETARAVARGTREAPAGWQVIRGERPALIDAESVRGLLATMVAVIAWAGAVFREMVAGTPLDPLALFMRLVALAMTVRAALFLRELWQRVRVWSRATSSTLVLAPEGLYAQLPDEEAAVDKHEIVGVSERGVWQSRSAGRRYSPVYVVVASAMRTHVELPPIFDATPGVLAERLMRWRGVIELPEEPQFPAPASLASKVYDDAARGIRDPGTLVIQHGDGWIRRGPWATVLLGIAIVEGFLRASPEERDALGAAVVFTAGMALVLTPVVWVWLTRRSIAPRQGLAMVMTPAELLMRTRAGVLRVRWSNLQRLSIDTRGRLSPIEGWAIHRALVIKRKDGPPITYDEAFLGVPAEVALTLCDAHASGALLPASGELSRELPEPTADRGTEREPGDTSEPGDR
;
A
#
# COMPACT_ATOMS: atom_id res chain seq x y z
N MET A 1 28.03 6.62 7.01
CA MET A 1 27.06 6.02 7.95
C MET A 1 27.22 6.79 9.25
N SER A 2 26.16 7.36 9.80
CA SER A 2 26.27 8.24 10.97
C SER A 2 26.68 7.46 12.22
N GLU A 3 27.47 8.09 13.10
CA GLU A 3 28.03 7.51 14.33
C GLU A 3 26.95 6.97 15.28
N TRP A 4 25.78 7.62 15.31
CA TRP A 4 24.64 7.19 16.12
C TRP A 4 24.08 5.84 15.65
N ILE A 5 24.05 5.57 14.34
CA ILE A 5 23.55 4.30 13.78
C ILE A 5 24.46 3.14 14.18
N GLU A 6 25.78 3.33 14.14
CA GLU A 6 26.73 2.29 14.56
C GLU A 6 26.60 1.98 16.05
N THR A 7 26.40 3.02 16.87
CA THR A 7 26.14 2.87 18.29
C THR A 7 24.81 2.16 18.54
N ALA A 8 23.73 2.51 17.82
CA ALA A 8 22.43 1.84 17.92
C ALA A 8 22.47 0.38 17.50
N ARG A 9 23.23 0.06 16.44
CA ARG A 9 23.48 -1.31 16.03
C ARG A 9 24.23 -2.10 17.09
N ALA A 10 25.26 -1.52 17.72
CA ALA A 10 26.00 -2.17 18.80
C ALA A 10 25.14 -2.42 20.05
N VAL A 11 24.30 -1.44 20.41
CA VAL A 11 23.32 -1.57 21.51
C VAL A 11 22.29 -2.64 21.21
N ALA A 12 21.75 -2.68 19.99
CA ALA A 12 20.77 -3.69 19.56
C ALA A 12 21.33 -5.11 19.61
N ARG A 13 22.62 -5.29 19.31
CA ARG A 13 23.35 -6.57 19.40
C ARG A 13 23.79 -6.93 20.82
N GLY A 14 23.61 -6.03 21.79
CA GLY A 14 24.06 -6.22 23.17
C GLY A 14 25.59 -6.16 23.34
N THR A 15 26.32 -5.64 22.35
CA THR A 15 27.80 -5.49 22.43
C THR A 15 28.21 -4.18 23.09
N ARG A 16 27.28 -3.27 23.33
CA ARG A 16 27.48 -1.97 23.99
C ARG A 16 26.26 -1.65 24.86
N GLU A 17 26.49 -1.01 26.00
CA GLU A 17 25.40 -0.49 26.83
C GLU A 17 24.74 0.72 26.18
N ALA A 18 23.43 0.86 26.39
CA ALA A 18 22.66 1.98 25.86
C ALA A 18 23.11 3.29 26.55
N PRO A 19 23.46 4.34 25.78
CA PRO A 19 23.70 5.66 26.34
C PRO A 19 22.50 6.20 27.13
N ALA A 20 22.74 7.14 28.04
CA ALA A 20 21.68 7.78 28.80
C ALA A 20 20.65 8.45 27.87
N GLY A 21 19.36 8.22 28.15
CA GLY A 21 18.24 8.75 27.35
C GLY A 21 17.83 7.90 26.16
N TRP A 22 18.58 6.85 25.81
CA TRP A 22 18.19 5.90 24.78
C TRP A 22 17.20 4.89 25.32
N GLN A 23 16.16 4.57 24.55
CA GLN A 23 15.19 3.52 24.91
C GLN A 23 15.43 2.29 24.04
N VAL A 24 15.64 1.14 24.68
CA VAL A 24 15.82 -0.14 23.99
C VAL A 24 14.61 -1.02 24.26
N ILE A 25 13.95 -1.46 23.20
CA ILE A 25 12.73 -2.26 23.24
C ILE A 25 13.04 -3.57 22.54
N ARG A 26 12.99 -4.67 23.28
CA ARG A 26 13.24 -6.00 22.72
C ARG A 26 11.94 -6.63 22.25
N GLY A 27 12.00 -7.39 21.17
CA GLY A 27 10.84 -8.11 20.67
C GLY A 27 10.42 -9.22 21.63
N GLU A 28 9.14 -9.22 21.96
CA GLU A 28 8.46 -10.27 22.68
C GLU A 28 7.70 -11.20 21.73
N ARG A 29 7.33 -12.38 22.22
CA ARG A 29 6.59 -13.38 21.46
C ARG A 29 5.09 -13.23 21.73
N PRO A 30 4.32 -12.51 20.87
CA PRO A 30 2.88 -12.42 21.03
C PRO A 30 2.20 -13.79 20.86
N ALA A 31 0.98 -13.94 21.38
CA ALA A 31 0.19 -15.16 21.21
C ALA A 31 -0.18 -15.34 19.73
N LEU A 32 0.11 -16.45 19.05
CA LEU A 32 -0.10 -16.59 17.59
C LEU A 32 -1.57 -16.60 17.12
N ILE A 33 -2.50 -16.86 18.02
CA ILE A 33 -3.92 -17.04 17.71
C ILE A 33 -4.69 -15.79 18.13
N ASP A 34 -5.40 -15.18 17.19
CA ASP A 34 -6.37 -14.12 17.40
C ASP A 34 -7.72 -14.46 16.75
N ALA A 35 -8.68 -13.54 16.81
CA ALA A 35 -10.00 -13.72 16.22
C ALA A 35 -9.96 -13.93 14.69
N GLU A 36 -8.97 -13.40 13.99
CA GLU A 36 -8.78 -13.64 12.56
C GLU A 36 -8.25 -15.06 12.31
N SER A 37 -7.32 -15.53 13.16
CA SER A 37 -6.84 -16.91 13.12
C SER A 37 -7.95 -17.94 13.33
N VAL A 38 -8.91 -17.66 14.22
CA VAL A 38 -10.09 -18.53 14.40
C VAL A 38 -10.92 -18.62 13.11
N ARG A 39 -11.11 -17.51 12.39
CA ARG A 39 -11.84 -17.54 11.10
C ARG A 39 -11.10 -18.35 10.03
N GLY A 40 -9.76 -18.27 10.00
CA GLY A 40 -8.93 -19.07 9.11
C GLY A 40 -9.02 -20.58 9.40
N LEU A 41 -9.02 -20.95 10.69
CA LEU A 41 -9.25 -22.34 11.12
C LEU A 41 -10.65 -22.82 10.75
N LEU A 42 -11.67 -22.00 10.98
CA LEU A 42 -13.05 -22.31 10.57
C LEU A 42 -13.16 -22.50 9.05
N ALA A 43 -12.51 -21.66 8.24
CA ALA A 43 -12.48 -21.83 6.78
C ALA A 43 -11.89 -23.19 6.40
N THR A 44 -10.81 -23.61 7.08
CA THR A 44 -10.20 -24.94 6.86
C THR A 44 -11.18 -26.07 7.18
N MET A 45 -11.87 -25.99 8.32
CA MET A 45 -12.87 -26.98 8.72
C MET A 45 -14.05 -27.04 7.73
N VAL A 46 -14.58 -25.87 7.33
CA VAL A 46 -15.68 -25.79 6.36
C VAL A 46 -15.24 -26.34 5.00
N ALA A 47 -14.00 -26.09 4.56
CA ALA A 47 -13.48 -26.67 3.32
C ALA A 47 -13.53 -28.20 3.35
N VAL A 48 -13.06 -28.82 4.45
CA VAL A 48 -13.06 -30.29 4.60
C VAL A 48 -14.49 -30.84 4.59
N ILE A 49 -15.41 -30.24 5.35
CA ILE A 49 -16.81 -30.66 5.40
C ILE A 49 -17.48 -30.49 4.03
N ALA A 50 -17.22 -29.39 3.33
CA ALA A 50 -17.80 -29.13 2.02
C ALA A 50 -17.28 -30.10 0.95
N TRP A 51 -15.98 -30.43 0.97
CA TRP A 51 -15.42 -31.48 0.10
C TRP A 51 -16.02 -32.84 0.39
N ALA A 52 -16.12 -33.25 1.66
CA ALA A 52 -16.75 -34.51 2.05
C ALA A 52 -18.23 -34.56 1.65
N GLY A 53 -18.96 -33.45 1.86
CA GLY A 53 -20.36 -33.32 1.47
C GLY A 53 -20.58 -33.35 -0.04
N ALA A 54 -19.67 -32.76 -0.82
CA ALA A 54 -19.68 -32.88 -2.28
C ALA A 54 -19.54 -34.35 -2.68
N VAL A 55 -18.48 -35.03 -2.24
CA VAL A 55 -18.24 -36.46 -2.57
C VAL A 55 -19.41 -37.34 -2.14
N PHE A 56 -19.96 -37.13 -0.93
CA PHE A 56 -21.14 -37.86 -0.46
C PHE A 56 -22.35 -37.62 -1.37
N ARG A 57 -22.62 -36.36 -1.73
CA ARG A 57 -23.75 -36.02 -2.59
C ARG A 57 -23.60 -36.63 -3.98
N GLU A 58 -22.39 -36.65 -4.52
CA GLU A 58 -22.08 -37.31 -5.80
C GLU A 58 -22.41 -38.81 -5.75
N MET A 59 -22.01 -39.50 -4.68
CA MET A 59 -22.31 -40.93 -4.49
C MET A 59 -23.82 -41.19 -4.40
N VAL A 60 -24.58 -40.31 -3.71
CA VAL A 60 -26.04 -40.47 -3.55
C VAL A 60 -26.80 -40.12 -4.83
N ALA A 61 -26.41 -39.05 -5.52
CA ALA A 61 -27.08 -38.61 -6.75
C ALA A 61 -26.67 -39.45 -7.97
N GLY A 62 -25.57 -40.20 -7.87
CA GLY A 62 -24.98 -40.96 -8.97
C GLY A 62 -24.29 -40.09 -10.02
N THR A 63 -24.18 -38.78 -9.79
CA THR A 63 -23.65 -37.83 -10.76
C THR A 63 -22.80 -36.73 -10.13
N PRO A 64 -21.65 -36.38 -10.72
CA PRO A 64 -20.82 -35.25 -10.28
C PRO A 64 -21.39 -33.90 -10.66
N LEU A 65 -22.46 -33.84 -11.46
CA LEU A 65 -23.07 -32.62 -11.97
C LEU A 65 -24.34 -32.21 -11.19
N ASP A 66 -24.66 -32.94 -10.10
CA ASP A 66 -25.75 -32.58 -9.22
C ASP A 66 -25.57 -31.13 -8.71
N PRO A 67 -26.61 -30.27 -8.80
CA PRO A 67 -26.47 -28.86 -8.42
C PRO A 67 -26.00 -28.65 -6.98
N LEU A 68 -26.40 -29.53 -6.05
CA LEU A 68 -25.97 -29.45 -4.66
C LEU A 68 -24.51 -29.90 -4.52
N ALA A 69 -24.08 -30.94 -5.23
CA ALA A 69 -22.67 -31.32 -5.29
C ALA A 69 -21.80 -30.18 -5.84
N LEU A 70 -22.21 -29.54 -6.95
CA LEU A 70 -21.52 -28.39 -7.54
C LEU A 70 -21.46 -27.20 -6.58
N PHE A 71 -22.55 -26.89 -5.89
CA PHE A 71 -22.57 -25.85 -4.87
C PHE A 71 -21.60 -26.16 -3.72
N MET A 72 -21.59 -27.40 -3.22
CA MET A 72 -20.67 -27.82 -2.16
C MET A 72 -19.21 -27.75 -2.61
N ARG A 73 -18.89 -28.13 -3.85
CA ARG A 73 -17.53 -27.94 -4.42
C ARG A 73 -17.15 -26.48 -4.53
N LEU A 74 -18.06 -25.61 -4.97
CA LEU A 74 -17.79 -24.17 -5.05
C LEU A 74 -17.45 -23.59 -3.66
N VAL A 75 -18.24 -23.96 -2.64
CA VAL A 75 -17.96 -23.58 -1.25
C VAL A 75 -16.61 -24.14 -0.80
N ALA A 76 -16.34 -25.42 -1.09
CA ALA A 76 -15.09 -26.07 -0.73
C ALA A 76 -13.87 -25.36 -1.34
N LEU A 77 -13.89 -25.08 -2.66
CA LEU A 77 -12.84 -24.35 -3.36
C LEU A 77 -12.62 -22.96 -2.79
N ALA A 78 -13.69 -22.19 -2.56
CA ALA A 78 -13.59 -20.86 -1.97
C ALA A 78 -12.95 -20.90 -0.57
N MET A 79 -13.33 -21.88 0.25
CA MET A 79 -12.78 -22.06 1.60
C MET A 79 -11.35 -22.61 1.57
N THR A 80 -10.98 -23.46 0.61
CA THR A 80 -9.61 -23.92 0.39
C THR A 80 -8.69 -22.75 0.05
N VAL A 81 -9.11 -21.83 -0.84
CA VAL A 81 -8.34 -20.62 -1.15
C VAL A 81 -8.18 -19.74 0.10
N ARG A 82 -9.25 -19.55 0.87
CA ARG A 82 -9.19 -18.80 2.15
C ARG A 82 -8.23 -19.45 3.14
N ALA A 83 -8.29 -20.77 3.29
CA ALA A 83 -7.40 -21.53 4.16
C ALA A 83 -5.94 -21.38 3.72
N ALA A 84 -5.66 -21.40 2.41
CA ALA A 84 -4.32 -21.18 1.88
C ALA A 84 -3.80 -19.76 2.14
N LEU A 85 -4.64 -18.74 1.94
CA LEU A 85 -4.29 -17.34 2.27
C LEU A 85 -4.01 -17.17 3.76
N PHE A 86 -4.85 -17.77 4.61
CA PHE A 86 -4.65 -17.80 6.06
C PHE A 86 -3.35 -18.50 6.44
N LEU A 87 -3.06 -19.69 5.90
CA LEU A 87 -1.83 -20.43 6.17
C LEU A 87 -0.59 -19.61 5.79
N ARG A 88 -0.66 -18.87 4.68
CA ARG A 88 0.41 -17.94 4.27
C ARG A 88 0.61 -16.81 5.28
N GLU A 89 -0.47 -16.20 5.76
CA GLU A 89 -0.41 -15.14 6.77
C GLU A 89 0.08 -15.69 8.13
N LEU A 90 -0.40 -16.86 8.54
CA LEU A 90 0.05 -17.56 9.74
C LEU A 90 1.54 -17.89 9.64
N TRP A 91 2.01 -18.36 8.49
CA TRP A 91 3.43 -18.63 8.24
C TRP A 91 4.27 -17.36 8.39
N GLN A 92 3.80 -16.22 7.86
CA GLN A 92 4.46 -14.93 8.05
C GLN A 92 4.50 -14.53 9.54
N ARG A 93 3.39 -14.70 10.27
CA ARG A 93 3.32 -14.46 11.73
C ARG A 93 4.29 -15.37 12.50
N VAL A 94 4.35 -16.66 12.17
CA VAL A 94 5.27 -17.64 12.78
C VAL A 94 6.72 -17.27 12.49
N ARG A 95 7.05 -16.85 11.27
CA ARG A 95 8.40 -16.37 10.92
C ARG A 95 8.80 -15.17 11.78
N VAL A 96 7.95 -14.15 11.87
CA VAL A 96 8.18 -12.97 12.73
C VAL A 96 8.32 -13.38 14.19
N TRP A 97 7.42 -14.23 14.69
CA TRP A 97 7.42 -14.75 16.05
C TRP A 97 8.70 -15.52 16.40
N SER A 98 9.19 -16.36 15.48
CA SER A 98 10.40 -17.17 15.68
C SER A 98 11.66 -16.31 15.85
N ARG A 99 11.68 -15.13 15.20
CA ARG A 99 12.77 -14.15 15.25
C ARG A 99 12.50 -12.97 16.17
N ALA A 100 11.39 -13.01 16.93
CA ALA A 100 10.99 -11.87 17.75
C ALA A 100 12.05 -11.54 18.82
N THR A 101 12.61 -12.57 19.47
CA THR A 101 13.62 -12.39 20.54
C THR A 101 14.96 -11.85 20.05
N SER A 102 15.25 -11.96 18.75
CA SER A 102 16.42 -11.36 18.11
C SER A 102 16.12 -9.98 17.52
N SER A 103 14.87 -9.53 17.56
CA SER A 103 14.47 -8.22 17.05
C SER A 103 14.60 -7.18 18.17
N THR A 104 15.17 -6.03 17.84
CA THR A 104 15.39 -4.94 18.79
C THR A 104 15.07 -3.62 18.13
N LEU A 105 14.32 -2.78 18.84
CA LEU A 105 14.02 -1.41 18.45
C LEU A 105 14.75 -0.48 19.42
N VAL A 106 15.59 0.40 18.88
CA VAL A 106 16.36 1.40 19.62
C VAL A 106 15.85 2.78 19.23
N LEU A 107 15.42 3.54 20.23
CA LEU A 107 14.96 4.91 20.09
C LEU A 107 16.05 5.82 20.69
N ALA A 108 16.86 6.42 19.83
CA ALA A 108 17.88 7.38 20.18
C ALA A 108 17.33 8.82 20.08
N PRO A 109 17.97 9.83 20.68
CA PRO A 109 17.61 11.24 20.45
C PRO A 109 17.66 11.63 18.97
N GLU A 110 18.61 11.08 18.22
CA GLU A 110 18.89 11.40 16.82
C GLU A 110 17.97 10.66 15.84
N GLY A 111 17.51 9.46 16.19
CA GLY A 111 16.79 8.60 15.25
C GLY A 111 16.31 7.27 15.81
N LEU A 112 15.63 6.53 14.94
CA LEU A 112 15.10 5.20 15.20
C LEU A 112 15.95 4.17 14.47
N TYR A 113 16.40 3.15 15.20
CA TYR A 113 17.04 1.98 14.63
C TYR A 113 16.22 0.73 14.98
N ALA A 114 15.83 -0.04 13.97
CA ALA A 114 15.08 -1.28 14.12
C ALA A 114 15.86 -2.43 13.49
N GLN A 115 16.24 -3.39 14.32
CA GLN A 115 16.66 -4.72 13.88
C GLN A 115 15.39 -5.58 13.76
N LEU A 116 14.86 -5.69 12.54
CA LEU A 116 13.67 -6.47 12.24
C LEU A 116 14.05 -7.92 11.85
N PRO A 117 13.09 -8.85 11.84
CA PRO A 117 13.34 -10.24 11.42
C PRO A 117 14.00 -10.40 10.06
N ASP A 118 13.74 -9.45 9.14
CA ASP A 118 14.09 -9.57 7.72
C ASP A 118 14.96 -8.43 7.20
N GLU A 119 15.06 -7.31 7.91
CA GLU A 119 15.89 -6.17 7.53
C GLU A 119 16.40 -5.39 8.75
N GLU A 120 17.48 -4.64 8.59
CA GLU A 120 17.84 -3.55 9.50
C GLU A 120 17.31 -2.25 8.89
N ALA A 121 16.63 -1.42 9.68
CA ALA A 121 16.14 -0.12 9.27
C ALA A 121 16.67 0.95 10.22
N ALA A 122 17.24 2.02 9.67
CA ALA A 122 17.66 3.20 10.42
C ALA A 122 17.02 4.42 9.77
N VAL A 123 16.41 5.27 10.58
CA VAL A 123 15.71 6.48 10.14
C VAL A 123 16.07 7.61 11.10
N ASP A 124 16.53 8.73 10.55
CA ASP A 124 16.76 9.91 11.36
C ASP A 124 15.44 10.50 11.85
N LYS A 125 15.42 11.02 13.09
CA LYS A 125 14.21 11.49 13.75
C LYS A 125 13.52 12.62 12.99
N HIS A 126 14.29 13.47 12.30
CA HIS A 126 13.78 14.58 11.49
C HIS A 126 13.08 14.13 10.21
N GLU A 127 13.37 12.92 9.71
CA GLU A 127 12.65 12.35 8.56
C GLU A 127 11.29 11.76 8.95
N ILE A 128 11.04 11.52 10.24
CA ILE A 128 9.82 10.88 10.73
C ILE A 128 8.67 11.91 10.80
N VAL A 129 7.78 11.88 9.82
CA VAL A 129 6.62 12.78 9.76
C VAL A 129 5.43 12.32 10.58
N GLY A 130 5.38 11.04 10.95
CA GLY A 130 4.28 10.52 11.74
C GLY A 130 4.42 9.05 12.11
N VAL A 131 3.49 8.61 12.94
CA VAL A 131 3.31 7.21 13.33
C VAL A 131 1.86 6.88 13.07
N SER A 132 1.61 5.81 12.33
CA SER A 132 0.26 5.37 11.98
C SER A 132 0.07 3.90 12.32
N GLU A 133 -1.10 3.52 12.77
CA GLU A 133 -1.50 2.12 12.96
C GLU A 133 -2.69 1.80 12.05
N ARG A 134 -2.91 0.51 11.76
CA ARG A 134 -4.03 0.12 10.91
C ARG A 134 -5.36 0.12 11.68
N GLY A 135 -6.34 0.88 11.20
CA GLY A 135 -7.67 0.98 11.81
C GLY A 135 -7.83 2.13 12.82
N VAL A 136 -8.97 2.14 13.53
CA VAL A 136 -9.33 3.24 14.44
C VAL A 136 -8.93 2.89 15.88
N TRP A 137 -8.00 3.66 16.45
CA TRP A 137 -7.53 3.54 17.84
C TRP A 137 -8.66 3.43 18.88
N GLN A 138 -9.80 4.08 18.62
CA GLN A 138 -10.98 4.09 19.49
C GLN A 138 -11.81 2.80 19.46
N SER A 139 -11.64 1.92 18.47
CA SER A 139 -12.24 0.58 18.51
C SER A 139 -11.42 -0.35 19.41
N ARG A 140 -11.40 -0.05 20.71
CA ARG A 140 -10.75 -0.82 21.79
C ARG A 140 -11.37 -2.21 22.02
N SER A 141 -12.31 -2.64 21.18
CA SER A 141 -12.97 -3.93 21.31
C SER A 141 -12.00 -5.07 21.00
N ALA A 142 -11.42 -5.60 22.09
CA ALA A 142 -10.90 -6.95 22.28
C ALA A 142 -10.28 -7.64 21.05
N GLY A 143 -8.94 -7.66 20.98
CA GLY A 143 -8.24 -8.75 20.29
C GLY A 143 -7.43 -8.41 19.05
N ARG A 144 -7.30 -7.13 18.64
CA ARG A 144 -6.34 -6.75 17.59
C ARG A 144 -4.91 -6.71 18.15
N ARG A 145 -4.35 -7.88 18.40
CA ARG A 145 -2.98 -8.02 18.88
C ARG A 145 -1.96 -8.01 17.73
N TYR A 146 -2.37 -8.32 16.50
CA TYR A 146 -1.51 -8.34 15.31
C TYR A 146 -1.86 -7.26 14.31
N SER A 147 -1.49 -6.01 14.59
CA SER A 147 -1.37 -4.99 13.54
C SER A 147 0.04 -4.43 13.56
N PRO A 148 0.69 -4.26 12.40
CA PRO A 148 1.91 -3.48 12.35
C PRO A 148 1.63 -2.02 12.74
N VAL A 149 2.67 -1.37 13.24
CA VAL A 149 2.75 0.07 13.42
C VAL A 149 3.70 0.61 12.35
N TYR A 150 3.27 1.61 11.61
CA TYR A 150 4.06 2.22 10.55
C TYR A 150 4.69 3.51 11.05
N VAL A 151 6.02 3.57 11.03
CA VAL A 151 6.76 4.82 11.18
C VAL A 151 6.81 5.46 9.80
N VAL A 152 6.08 6.56 9.61
CA VAL A 152 5.95 7.24 8.32
C VAL A 152 7.10 8.21 8.17
N VAL A 153 7.80 8.12 7.04
CA VAL A 153 9.04 8.87 6.80
C VAL A 153 8.93 9.66 5.50
N ALA A 154 9.47 10.86 5.50
CA ALA A 154 9.55 11.73 4.33
C ALA A 154 10.91 11.61 3.65
N SER A 155 11.27 10.39 3.28
CA SER A 155 12.48 10.11 2.52
C SER A 155 12.14 9.85 1.05
N ALA A 156 13.03 10.26 0.14
CA ALA A 156 12.87 9.98 -1.28
C ALA A 156 12.87 8.47 -1.59
N MET A 157 13.55 7.65 -0.77
CA MET A 157 13.70 6.22 -1.03
C MET A 157 12.66 5.34 -0.35
N ARG A 158 12.08 5.80 0.76
CA ARG A 158 11.19 5.00 1.60
C ARG A 158 10.08 5.89 2.13
N THR A 159 8.84 5.39 2.12
CA THR A 159 7.67 6.12 2.66
C THR A 159 7.35 5.78 4.11
N HIS A 160 7.75 4.58 4.55
CA HIS A 160 7.51 4.11 5.91
C HIS A 160 8.43 2.94 6.28
N VAL A 161 8.57 2.70 7.58
CA VAL A 161 9.10 1.46 8.16
C VAL A 161 7.95 0.73 8.85
N GLU A 162 7.75 -0.54 8.48
CA GLU A 162 6.74 -1.39 9.11
C GLU A 162 7.34 -2.06 10.36
N LEU A 163 6.82 -1.70 11.53
CA LEU A 163 7.19 -2.32 12.79
C LEU A 163 6.21 -3.45 13.12
N PRO A 164 6.68 -4.71 13.20
CA PRO A 164 5.82 -5.84 13.57
C PRO A 164 5.29 -5.71 15.00
N PRO A 165 4.16 -6.38 15.32
CA PRO A 165 3.50 -6.33 16.63
C PRO A 165 4.23 -7.17 17.69
N ILE A 166 5.54 -6.98 17.84
CA ILE A 166 6.40 -7.71 18.78
C ILE A 166 7.06 -6.78 19.81
N PHE A 167 7.09 -5.48 19.57
CA PHE A 167 7.85 -4.54 20.42
C PHE A 167 7.08 -4.01 21.63
N ASP A 168 5.76 -4.18 21.68
CA ASP A 168 4.98 -3.77 22.86
C ASP A 168 3.73 -4.65 22.99
N ALA A 169 3.01 -4.53 24.12
CA ALA A 169 1.88 -5.38 24.45
C ALA A 169 0.73 -5.28 23.42
N THR A 170 0.55 -4.07 22.86
CA THR A 170 -0.41 -3.79 21.79
C THR A 170 0.17 -2.76 20.79
N PRO A 171 -0.30 -2.76 19.53
CA PRO A 171 0.12 -1.78 18.53
C PRO A 171 -0.11 -0.32 18.98
N GLY A 172 -1.22 -0.05 19.67
CA GLY A 172 -1.54 1.29 20.16
C GLY A 172 -0.57 1.79 21.23
N VAL A 173 -0.10 0.92 22.12
CA VAL A 173 0.92 1.30 23.13
C VAL A 173 2.26 1.59 22.46
N LEU A 174 2.65 0.79 21.47
CA LEU A 174 3.86 1.05 20.69
C LEU A 174 3.74 2.38 19.93
N ALA A 175 2.62 2.63 19.26
CA ALA A 175 2.37 3.86 18.52
C ALA A 175 2.43 5.09 19.44
N GLU A 176 1.76 5.04 20.60
CA GLU A 176 1.81 6.11 21.60
C GLU A 176 3.22 6.35 22.12
N ARG A 177 3.98 5.30 22.42
CA ARG A 177 5.38 5.40 22.85
C ARG A 177 6.23 6.09 21.78
N LEU A 178 6.08 5.70 20.52
CA LEU A 178 6.79 6.29 19.39
C LEU A 178 6.41 7.75 19.18
N MET A 179 5.12 8.10 19.30
CA MET A 179 4.67 9.49 19.21
C MET A 179 5.25 10.36 20.32
N ARG A 180 5.27 9.86 21.57
CA ARG A 180 5.88 10.55 22.72
C ARG A 180 7.38 10.73 22.54
N TRP A 181 8.10 9.70 22.10
CA TRP A 181 9.53 9.77 21.84
C TRP A 181 9.85 10.73 20.69
N ARG A 182 9.07 10.69 19.59
CA ARG A 182 9.23 11.61 18.46
C ARG A 182 9.05 13.05 18.92
N GLY A 183 8.07 13.30 19.77
CA GLY A 183 7.71 14.63 20.22
C GLY A 183 6.82 15.36 19.21
N VAL A 184 6.50 16.61 19.57
CA VAL A 184 5.67 17.51 18.76
C VAL A 184 6.49 17.93 17.54
N ILE A 185 5.89 17.84 16.34
CA ILE A 185 6.46 18.53 15.17
C ILE A 185 5.99 19.97 15.26
N GLU A 186 6.93 20.89 15.27
CA GLU A 186 6.65 22.31 15.13
C GLU A 186 6.13 22.55 13.71
N LEU A 187 4.89 22.97 13.61
CA LEU A 187 4.24 23.30 12.35
C LEU A 187 4.26 24.83 12.18
N PRO A 188 4.43 25.33 10.95
CA PRO A 188 4.22 26.75 10.68
C PRO A 188 2.77 27.12 11.02
N GLU A 189 2.55 28.25 11.69
CA GLU A 189 1.20 28.76 12.02
C GLU A 189 0.35 28.95 10.76
N GLU A 190 0.98 29.45 9.69
CA GLU A 190 0.39 29.56 8.36
C GLU A 190 1.37 29.00 7.30
N PRO A 191 1.17 27.76 6.80
CA PRO A 191 2.04 27.19 5.78
C PRO A 191 1.90 27.96 4.46
N GLN A 192 3.01 28.55 4.00
CA GLN A 192 3.08 29.20 2.70
C GLN A 192 3.47 28.18 1.63
N PHE A 193 2.47 27.70 0.89
CA PHE A 193 2.71 26.75 -0.19
C PHE A 193 3.29 27.45 -1.43
N PRO A 194 4.31 26.86 -2.08
CA PRO A 194 4.83 27.42 -3.32
C PRO A 194 3.78 27.38 -4.42
N ALA A 195 3.98 28.20 -5.45
CA ALA A 195 3.14 28.15 -6.64
C ALA A 195 3.26 26.76 -7.29
N PRO A 196 2.13 26.12 -7.67
CA PRO A 196 2.17 24.81 -8.27
C PRO A 196 2.76 24.90 -9.69
N ALA A 197 3.40 23.83 -10.14
CA ALA A 197 4.02 23.78 -11.47
C ALA A 197 2.99 24.09 -12.58
N SER A 198 3.43 24.75 -13.65
CA SER A 198 2.57 25.10 -14.79
C SER A 198 1.99 23.83 -15.45
N LEU A 199 2.81 22.80 -15.62
CA LEU A 199 2.47 21.53 -16.27
C LEU A 199 2.51 20.35 -15.29
N ALA A 200 1.37 20.02 -14.69
CA ALA A 200 1.25 18.87 -13.79
C ALA A 200 1.54 17.51 -14.45
N SER A 201 1.28 17.38 -15.76
CA SER A 201 1.65 16.18 -16.52
C SER A 201 3.16 15.97 -16.53
N LYS A 202 3.94 17.04 -16.74
CA LYS A 202 5.40 16.99 -16.75
C LYS A 202 5.95 16.53 -15.40
N VAL A 203 5.49 17.13 -14.29
CA VAL A 203 5.90 16.72 -12.93
C VAL A 203 5.61 15.24 -12.69
N TYR A 204 4.45 14.76 -13.13
CA TYR A 204 4.09 13.36 -12.98
C TYR A 204 4.97 12.43 -13.84
N ASP A 205 5.20 12.78 -15.11
CA ASP A 205 6.06 12.02 -16.03
C ASP A 205 7.55 12.04 -15.60
N ASP A 206 8.01 13.13 -14.99
CA ASP A 206 9.34 13.24 -14.37
C ASP A 206 9.43 12.30 -13.15
N ALA A 207 8.45 12.36 -12.24
CA ALA A 207 8.37 11.48 -11.08
C ALA A 207 8.30 10.00 -11.46
N ALA A 208 7.59 9.66 -12.54
CA ALA A 208 7.50 8.29 -13.08
C ALA A 208 8.85 7.80 -13.65
N ARG A 209 9.68 8.71 -14.14
CA ARG A 209 11.07 8.43 -14.57
C ARG A 209 12.07 8.46 -13.41
N GLY A 210 11.61 8.71 -12.18
CA GLY A 210 12.46 8.79 -10.99
C GLY A 210 13.10 10.17 -10.75
N ILE A 211 12.78 11.18 -11.57
CA ILE A 211 13.25 12.56 -11.40
C ILE A 211 12.30 13.25 -10.42
N ARG A 212 12.83 13.76 -9.31
CA ARG A 212 12.02 14.34 -8.23
C ARG A 212 12.65 15.63 -7.71
N ASP A 213 11.84 16.66 -7.65
CA ASP A 213 12.22 17.92 -7.02
C ASP A 213 12.27 17.76 -5.48
N PRO A 214 13.06 18.59 -4.77
CA PRO A 214 13.10 18.58 -3.31
C PRO A 214 11.70 18.68 -2.69
N GLY A 215 11.47 17.88 -1.64
CA GLY A 215 10.17 17.78 -0.99
C GLY A 215 9.11 17.03 -1.81
N THR A 216 9.44 16.38 -2.92
CA THR A 216 8.49 15.53 -3.67
C THR A 216 8.52 14.09 -3.16
N LEU A 217 7.38 13.61 -2.67
CA LEU A 217 7.17 12.23 -2.26
C LEU A 217 6.27 11.48 -3.25
N VAL A 218 6.57 10.21 -3.47
CA VAL A 218 5.87 9.38 -4.45
C VAL A 218 5.40 8.10 -3.79
N ILE A 219 4.11 7.80 -3.94
CA ILE A 219 3.53 6.50 -3.57
C ILE A 219 3.41 5.67 -4.84
N GLN A 220 4.09 4.52 -4.85
CA GLN A 220 4.00 3.55 -5.94
C GLN A 220 2.63 2.90 -5.98
N HIS A 221 2.24 2.42 -7.15
CA HIS A 221 1.03 1.64 -7.34
C HIS A 221 1.19 0.24 -6.74
N GLY A 222 0.22 -0.19 -5.94
CA GLY A 222 0.24 -1.51 -5.32
C GLY A 222 -0.37 -2.60 -6.20
N ASP A 223 -0.15 -3.87 -5.83
CA ASP A 223 -0.71 -5.04 -6.51
C ASP A 223 -2.02 -5.55 -5.87
N GLY A 224 -2.54 -4.84 -4.88
CA GLY A 224 -3.77 -5.22 -4.15
C GLY A 224 -5.01 -5.34 -5.04
N TRP A 225 -5.01 -4.73 -6.22
CA TRP A 225 -6.08 -4.83 -7.21
C TRP A 225 -6.29 -6.26 -7.73
N ILE A 226 -5.27 -7.13 -7.68
CA ILE A 226 -5.38 -8.55 -8.03
C ILE A 226 -6.44 -9.26 -7.18
N ARG A 227 -6.58 -8.85 -5.91
CA ARG A 227 -7.57 -9.40 -4.99
C ARG A 227 -9.01 -9.10 -5.42
N ARG A 228 -9.22 -8.14 -6.33
CA ARG A 228 -10.52 -7.78 -6.94
C ARG A 228 -10.81 -8.53 -8.23
N GLY A 229 -10.00 -9.54 -8.55
CA GLY A 229 -10.21 -10.42 -9.68
C GLY A 229 -11.64 -11.02 -9.69
N PRO A 230 -12.09 -11.51 -10.85
CA PRO A 230 -13.38 -12.17 -11.00
C PRO A 230 -13.36 -13.58 -10.38
N TRP A 231 -12.94 -13.69 -9.12
CA TRP A 231 -12.69 -14.96 -8.44
C TRP A 231 -13.93 -15.84 -8.33
N ALA A 232 -15.13 -15.25 -8.24
CA ALA A 232 -16.38 -16.02 -8.29
C ALA A 232 -16.52 -16.80 -9.61
N THR A 233 -16.28 -16.14 -10.74
CA THR A 233 -16.33 -16.76 -12.08
C THR A 233 -15.25 -17.81 -12.22
N VAL A 234 -14.04 -17.54 -11.73
CA VAL A 234 -12.92 -18.50 -11.77
C VAL A 234 -13.23 -19.75 -10.97
N LEU A 235 -13.68 -19.60 -9.73
CA LEU A 235 -14.01 -20.74 -8.85
C LEU A 235 -15.19 -21.56 -9.40
N LEU A 236 -16.22 -20.89 -9.93
CA LEU A 236 -17.36 -21.57 -10.55
C LEU A 236 -16.94 -22.35 -11.81
N GLY A 237 -16.13 -21.74 -12.67
CA GLY A 237 -15.61 -22.41 -13.87
C GLY A 237 -14.79 -23.65 -13.51
N ILE A 238 -13.92 -23.56 -12.49
CA ILE A 238 -13.15 -24.71 -11.98
C ILE A 238 -14.09 -25.82 -11.51
N ALA A 239 -15.12 -25.50 -10.70
CA ALA A 239 -16.07 -26.49 -10.19
C ALA A 239 -16.85 -27.22 -11.30
N ILE A 240 -17.26 -26.49 -12.35
CA ILE A 240 -17.96 -27.06 -13.51
C ILE A 240 -17.03 -27.96 -14.33
N VAL A 241 -15.82 -27.50 -14.63
CA VAL A 241 -14.83 -28.28 -15.40
C VAL A 241 -14.44 -29.54 -14.64
N GLU A 242 -14.17 -29.46 -13.34
CA GLU A 242 -13.90 -30.63 -12.49
C GLU A 242 -15.06 -31.62 -12.52
N GLY A 243 -16.29 -31.15 -12.36
CA GLY A 243 -17.49 -31.98 -12.43
C GLY A 243 -17.66 -32.68 -13.77
N PHE A 244 -17.46 -31.97 -14.87
CA PHE A 244 -17.54 -32.52 -16.22
C PHE A 244 -16.46 -33.59 -16.49
N LEU A 245 -15.21 -33.34 -16.05
CA LEU A 245 -14.12 -34.30 -16.19
C LEU A 245 -14.37 -35.62 -15.43
N ARG A 246 -15.19 -35.59 -14.37
CA ARG A 246 -15.58 -36.78 -13.60
C ARG A 246 -16.88 -37.43 -14.07
N ALA A 247 -17.68 -36.73 -14.89
CA ALA A 247 -18.96 -37.23 -15.38
C ALA A 247 -18.77 -38.43 -16.33
N SER A 248 -19.74 -39.34 -16.34
CA SER A 248 -19.80 -40.47 -17.26
C SER A 248 -20.03 -39.99 -18.71
N PRO A 249 -19.73 -40.79 -19.74
CA PRO A 249 -19.96 -40.39 -21.13
C PRO A 249 -21.41 -39.96 -21.41
N GLU A 250 -22.39 -40.70 -20.88
CA GLU A 250 -23.82 -40.39 -21.03
C GLU A 250 -24.19 -39.03 -20.43
N GLU A 251 -23.63 -38.70 -19.27
CA GLU A 251 -23.84 -37.42 -18.61
C GLU A 251 -23.18 -36.25 -19.37
N ARG A 252 -22.01 -36.49 -19.96
CA ARG A 252 -21.31 -35.49 -20.78
C ARG A 252 -22.10 -35.16 -22.03
N ASP A 253 -22.68 -36.18 -22.66
CA ASP A 253 -23.54 -36.02 -23.82
C ASP A 253 -24.84 -35.28 -23.47
N ALA A 254 -25.43 -35.59 -22.30
CA ALA A 254 -26.63 -34.91 -21.79
C ALA A 254 -26.39 -33.43 -21.44
N LEU A 255 -25.24 -33.09 -20.85
CA LEU A 255 -24.88 -31.70 -20.56
C LEU A 255 -24.62 -30.90 -21.85
N GLY A 256 -24.17 -31.59 -22.90
CA GLY A 256 -23.83 -31.04 -24.20
C GLY A 256 -22.49 -30.30 -24.20
N ALA A 257 -21.70 -30.51 -25.26
CA ALA A 257 -20.39 -29.88 -25.43
C ALA A 257 -20.43 -28.33 -25.34
N ALA A 258 -21.57 -27.72 -25.68
CA ALA A 258 -21.76 -26.28 -25.63
C ALA A 258 -21.69 -25.69 -24.21
N VAL A 259 -22.20 -26.38 -23.18
CA VAL A 259 -22.18 -25.88 -21.79
C VAL A 259 -20.75 -25.84 -21.27
N VAL A 260 -19.99 -26.91 -21.51
CA VAL A 260 -18.59 -27.01 -21.10
C VAL A 260 -17.72 -26.04 -21.87
N PHE A 261 -17.93 -25.93 -23.19
CA PHE A 261 -17.22 -24.96 -24.01
C PHE A 261 -17.48 -23.54 -23.52
N THR A 262 -18.74 -23.20 -23.21
CA THR A 262 -19.10 -21.87 -22.68
C THR A 262 -18.49 -21.64 -21.30
N ALA A 263 -18.54 -22.62 -20.40
CA ALA A 263 -17.93 -22.51 -19.07
C ALA A 263 -16.41 -22.37 -19.13
N GLY A 264 -15.74 -23.18 -19.96
CA GLY A 264 -14.31 -23.11 -20.20
C GLY A 264 -13.90 -21.78 -20.86
N MET A 265 -14.67 -21.31 -21.84
CA MET A 265 -14.46 -20.01 -22.47
C MET A 265 -14.64 -18.88 -21.46
N ALA A 266 -15.68 -18.92 -20.61
CA ALA A 266 -15.89 -17.92 -19.56
C ALA A 266 -14.76 -17.92 -18.52
N LEU A 267 -14.25 -19.11 -18.14
CA LEU A 267 -13.12 -19.28 -17.22
C LEU A 267 -11.83 -18.64 -17.73
N VAL A 268 -11.61 -18.61 -19.06
CA VAL A 268 -10.43 -18.00 -19.67
C VAL A 268 -10.67 -16.54 -20.04
N LEU A 269 -11.77 -16.23 -20.73
CA LEU A 269 -12.05 -14.88 -21.22
C LEU A 269 -12.31 -13.90 -20.08
N THR A 270 -13.00 -14.31 -19.01
CA THR A 270 -13.33 -13.36 -17.93
C THR A 270 -12.08 -12.82 -17.24
N PRO A 271 -11.11 -13.66 -16.78
CA PRO A 271 -9.85 -13.15 -16.25
C PRO A 271 -9.04 -12.36 -17.28
N VAL A 272 -8.97 -12.80 -18.54
CA VAL A 272 -8.21 -12.11 -19.59
C VAL A 272 -8.77 -10.72 -19.86
N VAL A 273 -10.08 -10.60 -20.08
CA VAL A 273 -10.76 -9.32 -20.29
C VAL A 273 -10.64 -8.44 -19.06
N TRP A 274 -10.79 -9.01 -17.85
CA TRP A 274 -10.63 -8.26 -16.61
C TRP A 274 -9.21 -7.72 -16.44
N VAL A 275 -8.17 -8.53 -16.67
CA VAL A 275 -6.77 -8.09 -16.64
C VAL A 275 -6.54 -7.02 -17.70
N TRP A 276 -7.05 -7.19 -18.91
CA TRP A 276 -6.90 -6.21 -19.99
C TRP A 276 -7.57 -4.86 -19.65
N LEU A 277 -8.83 -4.87 -19.20
CA LEU A 277 -9.56 -3.67 -18.78
C LEU A 277 -8.88 -2.97 -17.60
N THR A 278 -8.40 -3.75 -16.63
CA THR A 278 -7.73 -3.24 -15.43
C THR A 278 -6.34 -2.69 -15.76
N ARG A 279 -5.55 -3.38 -16.60
CA ARG A 279 -4.29 -2.83 -17.10
C ARG A 279 -4.52 -1.56 -17.90
N ARG A 280 -5.57 -1.47 -18.71
CA ARG A 280 -5.91 -0.23 -19.43
C ARG A 280 -6.33 0.91 -18.49
N SER A 281 -6.85 0.62 -17.29
CA SER A 281 -7.19 1.67 -16.30
C SER A 281 -5.99 2.09 -15.46
N ILE A 282 -5.05 1.16 -15.22
CA ILE A 282 -3.83 1.40 -14.45
C ILE A 282 -2.71 1.97 -15.33
N ALA A 283 -2.60 1.59 -16.60
CA ALA A 283 -1.51 1.99 -17.50
C ALA A 283 -1.22 3.50 -17.52
N PRO A 284 -2.23 4.40 -17.54
CA PRO A 284 -1.97 5.84 -17.48
C PRO A 284 -1.16 6.27 -16.25
N ARG A 285 -1.23 5.51 -15.15
CA ARG A 285 -0.54 5.81 -13.89
C ARG A 285 0.96 5.58 -13.92
N GLN A 286 1.49 4.91 -14.94
CA GLN A 286 2.93 4.65 -15.11
C GLN A 286 3.60 4.06 -13.85
N GLY A 287 2.87 3.22 -13.10
CA GLY A 287 3.38 2.62 -11.87
C GLY A 287 3.25 3.48 -10.60
N LEU A 288 2.74 4.71 -10.69
CA LEU A 288 2.57 5.59 -9.53
C LEU A 288 1.11 5.65 -9.07
N ALA A 289 0.84 5.54 -7.77
CA ALA A 289 -0.48 5.86 -7.25
C ALA A 289 -0.67 7.38 -7.09
N MET A 290 0.31 8.05 -6.48
CA MET A 290 0.23 9.45 -6.07
C MET A 290 1.60 10.11 -6.13
N VAL A 291 1.64 11.38 -6.51
CA VAL A 291 2.82 12.26 -6.41
C VAL A 291 2.44 13.45 -5.56
N MET A 292 3.15 13.64 -4.45
CA MET A 292 2.94 14.72 -3.49
C MET A 292 4.10 15.69 -3.61
N THR A 293 3.81 16.89 -4.08
CA THR A 293 4.77 17.99 -4.16
C THR A 293 4.58 18.94 -2.98
N PRO A 294 5.51 19.87 -2.72
CA PRO A 294 5.28 20.93 -1.74
C PRO A 294 4.03 21.79 -2.01
N ALA A 295 3.58 21.92 -3.27
CA ALA A 295 2.44 22.77 -3.63
C ALA A 295 1.09 22.01 -3.75
N GLU A 296 1.14 20.78 -4.24
CA GLU A 296 -0.05 20.02 -4.61
C GLU A 296 0.15 18.50 -4.62
N LEU A 297 -0.97 17.80 -4.54
CA LEU A 297 -1.10 16.38 -4.78
C LEU A 297 -1.55 16.13 -6.23
N LEU A 298 -0.87 15.19 -6.89
CA LEU A 298 -1.12 14.77 -8.25
C LEU A 298 -1.50 13.28 -8.31
N MET A 299 -2.56 12.98 -9.06
CA MET A 299 -3.00 11.61 -9.35
C MET A 299 -3.33 11.49 -10.83
N ARG A 300 -2.93 10.41 -11.49
CA ARG A 300 -3.21 10.22 -12.91
C ARG A 300 -4.40 9.31 -13.15
N THR A 301 -5.27 9.75 -14.05
CA THR A 301 -6.43 9.01 -14.53
C THR A 301 -6.39 8.90 -16.05
N ARG A 302 -7.33 8.16 -16.64
CA ARG A 302 -7.48 8.13 -18.11
C ARG A 302 -7.81 9.50 -18.72
N ALA A 303 -8.44 10.39 -17.95
CA ALA A 303 -8.81 11.74 -18.42
C ALA A 303 -7.67 12.76 -18.28
N GLY A 304 -6.55 12.39 -17.65
CA GLY A 304 -5.42 13.27 -17.39
C GLY A 304 -4.98 13.25 -15.92
N VAL A 305 -4.14 14.22 -15.56
CA VAL A 305 -3.64 14.40 -14.19
C VAL A 305 -4.62 15.24 -13.38
N LEU A 306 -5.19 14.63 -12.34
CA LEU A 306 -5.97 15.30 -11.31
C LEU A 306 -5.03 16.02 -10.35
N ARG A 307 -5.32 17.29 -10.11
CA ARG A 307 -4.55 18.16 -9.22
C ARG A 307 -5.38 18.49 -8.00
N VAL A 308 -4.73 18.48 -6.84
CA VAL A 308 -5.32 18.92 -5.58
C VAL A 308 -4.29 19.80 -4.87
N ARG A 309 -4.49 21.11 -4.92
CA ARG A 309 -3.66 22.06 -4.17
C ARG A 309 -3.90 21.87 -2.68
N TRP A 310 -2.85 21.92 -1.88
CA TRP A 310 -2.97 21.80 -0.43
C TRP A 310 -3.85 22.90 0.17
N SER A 311 -3.79 24.12 -0.38
CA SER A 311 -4.68 25.24 -0.02
C SER A 311 -6.18 25.00 -0.29
N ASN A 312 -6.50 24.12 -1.25
CA ASN A 312 -7.88 23.78 -1.63
C ASN A 312 -8.34 22.47 -0.99
N LEU A 313 -7.48 21.82 -0.21
CA LEU A 313 -7.84 20.65 0.57
C LEU A 313 -8.76 21.08 1.72
N GLN A 314 -9.89 20.38 1.88
CA GLN A 314 -10.82 20.64 2.97
C GLN A 314 -10.63 19.62 4.10
N ARG A 315 -10.52 18.33 3.73
CA ARG A 315 -10.37 17.24 4.69
C ARG A 315 -9.78 16.01 4.00
N LEU A 316 -8.91 15.32 4.71
CA LEU A 316 -8.49 13.97 4.39
C LEU A 316 -9.13 13.01 5.41
N SER A 317 -9.57 11.85 4.94
CA SER A 317 -10.13 10.81 5.82
C SER A 317 -10.01 9.44 5.17
N ILE A 318 -10.15 8.39 5.97
CA ILE A 318 -10.25 7.02 5.48
C ILE A 318 -11.70 6.59 5.60
N ASP A 319 -12.28 6.18 4.47
CA ASP A 319 -13.57 5.49 4.44
C ASP A 319 -13.32 3.99 4.57
N THR A 320 -14.14 3.32 5.39
CA THR A 320 -14.03 1.88 5.65
C THR A 320 -15.34 1.21 5.34
N ARG A 321 -15.32 0.19 4.47
CA ARG A 321 -16.53 -0.53 4.04
C ARG A 321 -16.32 -2.03 4.17
N GLY A 322 -17.25 -2.70 4.83
CA GLY A 322 -17.33 -4.15 4.81
C GLY A 322 -17.78 -4.62 3.42
N ARG A 323 -17.07 -5.58 2.84
CA ARG A 323 -17.44 -6.23 1.58
C ARG A 323 -17.28 -7.72 1.70
N LEU A 324 -18.21 -8.45 1.11
CA LEU A 324 -18.07 -9.88 0.91
C LEU A 324 -17.23 -10.16 -0.33
N SER A 325 -16.17 -10.94 -0.16
CA SER A 325 -15.29 -11.44 -1.22
C SER A 325 -15.34 -12.97 -1.24
N PRO A 326 -15.39 -13.63 -2.41
CA PRO A 326 -15.31 -15.08 -2.49
C PRO A 326 -14.05 -15.64 -1.81
N ILE A 327 -12.91 -14.97 -2.00
CA ILE A 327 -11.60 -15.44 -1.54
C ILE A 327 -11.14 -14.86 -0.20
N GLU A 328 -11.71 -13.74 0.25
CA GLU A 328 -11.35 -13.13 1.55
C GLU A 328 -12.47 -13.23 2.59
N GLY A 329 -13.69 -13.60 2.19
CA GLY A 329 -14.86 -13.58 3.08
C GLY A 329 -15.31 -12.17 3.39
N TRP A 330 -15.71 -11.93 4.63
CA TRP A 330 -16.05 -10.58 5.09
C TRP A 330 -14.77 -9.79 5.33
N ALA A 331 -14.42 -8.91 4.39
CA ALA A 331 -13.22 -8.09 4.41
C ALA A 331 -13.57 -6.61 4.62
N ILE A 332 -12.69 -5.89 5.33
CA ILE A 332 -12.78 -4.43 5.46
C ILE A 332 -11.93 -3.81 4.38
N HIS A 333 -12.58 -3.19 3.40
CA HIS A 333 -11.90 -2.36 2.40
C HIS A 333 -11.76 -0.94 2.92
N ARG A 334 -10.62 -0.33 2.65
CA ARG A 334 -10.33 1.06 2.99
C ARG A 334 -10.13 1.87 1.72
N ALA A 335 -10.53 3.13 1.78
CA ALA A 335 -10.22 4.09 0.73
C ALA A 335 -9.81 5.42 1.35
N LEU A 336 -8.76 6.03 0.81
CA LEU A 336 -8.39 7.40 1.08
C LEU A 336 -9.41 8.32 0.41
N VAL A 337 -10.03 9.19 1.19
CA VAL A 337 -11.00 10.18 0.71
C VAL A 337 -10.38 11.57 0.84
N ILE A 338 -10.23 12.24 -0.29
CA ILE A 338 -9.66 13.58 -0.41
C ILE A 338 -10.80 14.55 -0.73
N LYS A 339 -11.29 15.25 0.29
CA LYS A 339 -12.35 16.25 0.14
C LYS A 339 -11.74 17.60 -0.22
N ARG A 340 -12.25 18.22 -1.27
CA ARG A 340 -11.72 19.46 -1.86
C ARG A 340 -12.77 20.56 -1.80
N LYS A 341 -12.34 21.81 -1.69
CA LYS A 341 -13.25 22.97 -1.72
C LYS A 341 -13.96 23.11 -3.07
N ASP A 342 -13.23 22.88 -4.16
CA ASP A 342 -13.67 23.25 -5.52
C ASP A 342 -14.16 22.07 -6.36
N GLY A 343 -14.59 20.97 -5.75
CA GLY A 343 -15.07 19.84 -6.54
C GLY A 343 -15.45 18.59 -5.75
N PRO A 344 -15.89 17.53 -6.44
CA PRO A 344 -16.28 16.29 -5.80
C PRO A 344 -15.09 15.65 -5.07
N PRO A 345 -15.36 14.89 -3.98
CA PRO A 345 -14.33 14.18 -3.26
C PRO A 345 -13.70 13.13 -4.17
N ILE A 346 -12.38 12.97 -4.05
CA ILE A 346 -11.66 11.90 -4.73
C ILE A 346 -11.56 10.74 -3.76
N THR A 347 -12.05 9.58 -4.16
CA THR A 347 -11.92 8.33 -3.40
C THR A 347 -10.88 7.45 -4.08
N TYR A 348 -9.79 7.18 -3.38
CA TYR A 348 -8.71 6.33 -3.87
C TYR A 348 -8.61 5.09 -3.00
N ASP A 349 -8.77 3.93 -3.62
CA ASP A 349 -8.88 2.68 -2.89
C ASP A 349 -7.51 2.13 -2.48
N GLU A 350 -7.40 1.63 -1.24
CA GLU A 350 -6.18 1.05 -0.67
C GLU A 350 -5.61 -0.06 -1.56
N ALA A 351 -6.46 -0.82 -2.25
CA ALA A 351 -6.02 -1.89 -3.14
C ALA A 351 -5.12 -1.41 -4.30
N PHE A 352 -5.19 -0.14 -4.68
CA PHE A 352 -4.31 0.46 -5.71
C PHE A 352 -3.18 1.29 -5.10
N LEU A 353 -3.17 1.51 -3.79
CA LEU A 353 -2.05 2.14 -3.09
C LEU A 353 -0.98 1.07 -2.85
N GLY A 354 0.28 1.39 -3.12
CA GLY A 354 1.41 0.54 -2.74
C GLY A 354 1.74 0.58 -1.25
N VAL A 355 0.97 1.34 -0.47
CA VAL A 355 1.13 1.54 0.97
C VAL A 355 -0.25 1.50 1.66
N PRO A 356 -0.31 1.22 2.97
CA PRO A 356 -1.55 1.31 3.73
C PRO A 356 -2.20 2.70 3.62
N ALA A 357 -3.53 2.76 3.67
CA ALA A 357 -4.26 4.03 3.56
C ALA A 357 -3.89 5.01 4.67
N GLU A 358 -3.57 4.51 5.87
CA GLU A 358 -3.12 5.28 7.02
C GLU A 358 -1.77 5.96 6.77
N VAL A 359 -0.83 5.25 6.14
CA VAL A 359 0.47 5.84 5.73
C VAL A 359 0.26 6.93 4.69
N ALA A 360 -0.56 6.68 3.67
CA ALA A 360 -0.85 7.68 2.63
C ALA A 360 -1.54 8.92 3.23
N LEU A 361 -2.46 8.73 4.16
CA LEU A 361 -3.12 9.81 4.91
C LEU A 361 -2.09 10.65 5.68
N THR A 362 -1.23 10.00 6.47
CA THR A 362 -0.20 10.71 7.26
C THR A 362 0.76 11.51 6.38
N LEU A 363 1.17 10.96 5.23
CA LEU A 363 2.01 11.68 4.25
C LEU A 363 1.29 12.90 3.67
N CYS A 364 0.01 12.75 3.31
CA CYS A 364 -0.79 13.85 2.80
C CYS A 364 -1.02 14.93 3.87
N ASP A 365 -1.28 14.54 5.13
CA ASP A 365 -1.44 15.46 6.25
C ASP A 365 -0.14 16.22 6.54
N ALA A 366 1.02 15.56 6.45
CA ALA A 366 2.33 16.20 6.62
C ALA A 366 2.62 17.25 5.54
N HIS A 367 2.23 16.98 4.29
CA HIS A 367 2.30 17.99 3.23
C HIS A 367 1.29 19.12 3.46
N ALA A 368 0.04 18.78 3.78
CA ALA A 368 -1.03 19.77 3.96
C ALA A 368 -0.84 20.69 5.17
N SER A 369 -0.09 20.26 6.18
CA SER A 369 0.29 21.08 7.33
C SER A 369 1.57 21.90 7.11
N GLY A 370 2.27 21.68 6.00
CA GLY A 370 3.54 22.32 5.70
C GLY A 370 4.75 21.75 6.47
N ALA A 371 4.60 20.62 7.16
CA ALA A 371 5.70 19.95 7.87
C ALA A 371 6.86 19.54 6.95
N LEU A 372 6.59 19.46 5.64
CA LEU A 372 7.54 19.06 4.60
C LEU A 372 7.95 20.19 3.66
N LEU A 373 7.63 21.44 4.02
CA LEU A 373 8.14 22.58 3.27
C LEU A 373 9.65 22.72 3.55
N PRO A 374 10.49 22.97 2.52
CA PRO A 374 11.88 23.30 2.75
C PRO A 374 11.96 24.53 3.65
N ALA A 375 12.91 24.54 4.60
CA ALA A 375 13.11 25.68 5.49
C ALA A 375 13.29 26.94 4.64
N SER A 376 12.60 28.01 5.02
CA SER A 376 12.41 29.26 4.24
C SER A 376 13.71 29.96 3.77
N GLY A 377 14.90 29.48 4.20
CA GLY A 377 16.21 29.97 3.80
C GLY A 377 16.91 29.25 2.64
N GLU A 378 16.47 28.07 2.21
CA GLU A 378 17.12 27.34 1.11
C GLU A 378 16.63 27.77 -0.29
N LEU A 379 15.35 28.16 -0.40
CA LEU A 379 14.76 28.65 -1.66
C LEU A 379 15.36 29.98 -2.16
N SER A 380 16.06 30.72 -1.30
CA SER A 380 16.70 32.00 -1.67
C SER A 380 18.15 31.85 -2.15
N ARG A 381 18.75 30.65 -2.06
CA ARG A 381 20.18 30.45 -2.38
C ARG A 381 20.46 29.89 -3.78
N GLU A 382 19.45 29.41 -4.50
CA GLU A 382 19.65 28.72 -5.79
C GLU A 382 19.01 29.40 -7.01
N LEU A 383 18.48 30.62 -6.89
CA LEU A 383 18.14 31.40 -8.08
C LEU A 383 19.41 32.12 -8.55
N PRO A 384 20.06 31.72 -9.66
CA PRO A 384 21.09 32.55 -10.28
C PRO A 384 20.44 33.89 -10.62
N GLU A 385 21.05 34.98 -10.16
CA GLU A 385 20.67 36.32 -10.61
C GLU A 385 20.60 36.31 -12.15
N PRO A 386 19.53 36.85 -12.76
CA PRO A 386 19.50 37.02 -14.21
C PRO A 386 20.70 37.87 -14.56
N THR A 387 21.67 37.25 -15.24
CA THR A 387 22.83 37.94 -15.78
C THR A 387 22.29 38.99 -16.73
N ALA A 388 22.36 40.24 -16.29
CA ALA A 388 22.06 41.38 -17.13
C ALA A 388 22.96 41.31 -18.35
N ASP A 389 22.36 41.00 -19.50
CA ASP A 389 22.97 41.01 -20.81
C ASP A 389 23.46 42.43 -21.11
N ARG A 390 24.70 42.71 -20.70
CA ARG A 390 25.43 43.92 -21.05
C ARG A 390 26.10 43.68 -22.39
N GLY A 391 25.50 44.28 -23.41
CA GLY A 391 26.23 45.05 -24.41
C GLY A 391 26.99 44.24 -25.45
N THR A 392 26.41 44.17 -26.64
CA THR A 392 27.23 44.35 -27.85
C THR A 392 26.46 45.29 -28.77
N GLU A 393 26.74 46.59 -28.62
CA GLU A 393 26.56 47.57 -29.68
C GLU A 393 27.30 47.06 -30.93
N ARG A 394 26.55 46.82 -32.01
CA ARG A 394 27.11 46.70 -33.36
C ARG A 394 26.94 48.06 -34.02
N GLU A 395 28.06 48.74 -34.22
CA GLU A 395 28.16 49.90 -35.12
C GLU A 395 27.81 49.51 -36.57
N PRO A 396 27.21 50.44 -37.34
CA PRO A 396 26.99 50.29 -38.77
C PRO A 396 28.14 50.94 -39.58
N GLY A 397 28.75 50.19 -40.49
CA GLY A 397 29.62 50.71 -41.54
C GLY A 397 29.74 49.63 -42.62
N ASP A 398 29.02 49.76 -43.73
CA ASP A 398 29.39 50.53 -44.92
C ASP A 398 30.68 50.01 -45.56
N THR A 399 30.55 49.27 -46.67
CA THR A 399 31.31 49.50 -47.92
C THR A 399 30.94 48.46 -48.98
N SER A 400 30.26 48.96 -50.02
CA SER A 400 30.54 48.77 -51.45
C SER A 400 30.82 47.37 -52.03
N GLU A 401 29.94 46.99 -52.98
CA GLU A 401 30.25 46.16 -54.15
C GLU A 401 31.53 46.62 -54.88
N PRO A 402 32.18 45.70 -55.62
CA PRO A 402 31.99 45.75 -57.07
C PRO A 402 31.81 44.38 -57.72
N GLY A 403 31.23 44.41 -58.92
CA GLY A 403 30.84 43.25 -59.71
C GLY A 403 31.94 42.53 -60.49
N ASP A 404 31.45 41.81 -61.50
CA ASP A 404 32.10 41.00 -62.54
C ASP A 404 32.54 39.57 -62.18
N ARG A 405 31.68 38.58 -62.46
CA ARG A 405 31.56 37.90 -63.77
C ARG A 405 30.38 36.94 -63.83
#